data_AF-B3E3C0-F1
#
_entry.id   AF-B3E3C0-F1
#
_cell.length_a   1.000
_cell.length_b   1.000
_cell.length_c   1.000
_cell.angle_alpha   90.00
_cell.angle_beta   90.00
_cell.angle_gamma   90.00
#
_symmetry.space_group_name_H-M   'P 1'
#
loop_
_entity.id
_entity.type
_entity.pdbx_description
1 polymer ?
#
loop_
_entity_poly.entity_id
_entity_poly.type
_entity_poly.pdbx_seq_one_letter_code
_entity_poly.pdbx_strand_id
1 'polypeptide(L)'
;MSAVLFLLIATFLLAAYLWWGFRFLPAERWQIFATVPGRKNGPGSWQGINFTWYGLLTANAYLVAVAVLLVLLGSVGVPPLGTALLAAALLCCCVPASRLVARIVEKKAHTFTVGGAVFVGIIITPFLISLLNRLVGPQLGFQIPVMAAYAAIAIAYAFGEGLGRLACISFGCCYGKPVPQDSGLLNRLFNGRGFVFQGSTKKVAYAGDMEGVEVIPVQAITAVLYTVCGLLATALFLGAHNAAAFLLATTVTQGWRSFSETMRADYRGAGRISAYQVMGLVGLLYAFAMVWLLGGEVSAPAQLAAGLTSIWSPALILFLQGIWCVIFFYTGRSTVTGATLSFHLHHDRI
;
A
#
# COMPACT_ATOMS: atom_id res chain seq x y z
N MET A 1 -23.41 11.82 9.16
CA MET A 1 -22.03 12.29 9.43
C MET A 1 -21.60 13.20 8.29
N SER A 2 -21.09 14.41 8.56
CA SER A 2 -20.57 15.29 7.52
C SER A 2 -19.21 14.80 7.00
N ALA A 3 -18.88 15.13 5.75
CA ALA A 3 -17.58 14.79 5.15
C ALA A 3 -16.40 15.36 5.96
N VAL A 4 -16.54 16.58 6.47
CA VAL A 4 -15.53 17.24 7.29
C VAL A 4 -15.26 16.46 8.58
N LEU A 5 -16.31 16.06 9.31
CA LEU A 5 -16.15 15.31 10.55
C LEU A 5 -15.48 13.95 10.30
N PHE A 6 -15.88 13.25 9.23
CA PHE A 6 -15.25 12.00 8.83
C PHE A 6 -13.75 12.17 8.55
N LEU A 7 -13.38 13.19 7.78
CA LEU A 7 -11.97 13.47 7.45
C LEU A 7 -11.16 13.86 8.68
N LEU A 8 -11.72 14.62 9.63
CA LEU A 8 -11.05 14.96 10.88
C LEU A 8 -10.78 13.72 11.74
N ILE A 9 -11.78 12.84 11.89
CA ILE A 9 -11.62 11.56 12.61
C ILE A 9 -10.56 10.70 11.91
N ALA A 10 -10.65 10.54 10.59
CA ALA A 10 -9.67 9.78 9.82
C ALA A 10 -8.26 10.35 9.98
N THR A 11 -8.10 11.67 9.90
CA THR A 11 -6.82 12.36 10.10
C THR A 11 -6.23 12.07 11.48
N PHE A 12 -7.03 12.17 12.53
CA PHE A 12 -6.58 11.89 13.90
C PHE A 12 -6.13 10.44 14.07
N LEU A 13 -6.96 9.47 13.62
CA LEU A 13 -6.64 8.05 13.73
C LEU A 13 -5.39 7.68 12.93
N LEU A 14 -5.24 8.23 11.72
CA LEU A 14 -4.08 8.02 10.88
C LEU A 14 -2.83 8.65 11.49
N ALA A 15 -2.92 9.87 12.02
CA ALA A 15 -1.80 10.51 12.70
C ALA A 15 -1.32 9.71 13.91
N ALA A 16 -2.25 9.22 14.74
CA ALA A 16 -1.92 8.36 15.87
C ALA A 16 -1.25 7.04 15.44
N TYR A 17 -1.78 6.41 14.38
CA TYR A 17 -1.24 5.16 13.84
C TYR A 17 0.17 5.35 13.22
N LEU A 18 0.37 6.42 12.44
CA LEU A 18 1.67 6.76 11.88
C LEU A 18 2.69 7.11 12.97
N TRP A 19 2.30 7.90 13.97
CA TRP A 19 3.16 8.24 15.11
C TRP A 19 3.65 6.98 15.84
N TRP A 20 2.73 6.07 16.17
CA TRP A 20 3.07 4.79 16.78
C TRP A 20 4.02 3.98 15.89
N GLY A 21 3.70 3.92 14.59
CA GLY A 21 4.50 3.19 13.61
C GLY A 21 5.94 3.69 13.55
N PHE A 22 6.13 5.00 13.49
CA PHE A 22 7.46 5.60 13.39
C PHE A 22 8.26 5.47 14.68
N ARG A 23 7.59 5.54 15.83
CA ARG A 23 8.27 5.49 17.13
C ARG A 23 8.77 4.10 17.50
N PHE A 24 8.00 3.06 17.18
CA PHE A 24 8.20 1.73 17.76
C PHE A 24 8.66 0.68 16.77
N LEU A 25 8.17 0.68 15.52
CA LEU A 25 8.43 -0.39 14.56
C LEU A 25 9.92 -0.60 14.17
N PRO A 26 10.82 0.40 14.26
CA PRO A 26 12.25 0.16 14.01
C PRO A 26 12.92 -0.81 15.01
N ALA A 27 12.34 -1.02 16.20
CA ALA A 27 12.90 -1.91 17.22
C ALA A 27 12.74 -3.40 16.87
N GLU A 28 13.64 -4.24 17.39
CA GLU A 28 13.74 -5.67 17.09
C GLU A 28 12.44 -6.45 17.36
N ARG A 29 11.77 -6.16 18.49
CA ARG A 29 10.52 -6.83 18.91
C ARG A 29 9.37 -6.72 17.92
N TRP A 30 9.46 -5.80 16.95
CA TRP A 30 8.45 -5.62 15.90
C TRP A 30 8.82 -6.33 14.59
N GLN A 31 9.74 -7.30 14.61
CA GLN A 31 10.05 -8.14 13.47
C GLN A 31 9.11 -9.36 13.40
N ILE A 32 9.04 -10.13 14.48
CA ILE A 32 8.25 -11.36 14.59
C ILE A 32 6.98 -11.07 15.39
N PHE A 33 5.82 -11.36 14.81
CA PHE A 33 4.52 -11.22 15.45
C PHE A 33 4.15 -12.46 16.25
N ALA A 34 4.35 -13.64 15.66
CA ALA A 34 4.07 -14.93 16.29
C ALA A 34 4.96 -16.01 15.70
N THR A 35 5.23 -17.07 16.46
CA THR A 35 5.91 -18.27 15.98
C THR A 35 5.08 -19.49 16.33
N VAL A 36 4.78 -20.34 15.33
CA VAL A 36 3.99 -21.57 15.53
C VAL A 36 4.85 -22.81 15.30
N PRO A 37 4.66 -23.90 16.05
CA PRO A 37 5.38 -25.15 15.81
C PRO A 37 5.00 -25.74 14.45
N GLY A 38 6.00 -26.08 13.64
CA GLY A 38 5.85 -26.71 12.33
C GLY A 38 6.24 -28.19 12.36
N ARG A 39 7.55 -28.47 12.23
CA ARG A 39 8.09 -29.83 12.19
C ARG A 39 8.89 -30.13 13.45
N LYS A 40 8.76 -31.34 13.99
CA LYS A 40 9.59 -31.79 15.13
C LYS A 40 11.00 -32.13 14.62
N ASN A 41 12.03 -31.52 15.23
CA ASN A 41 13.44 -31.74 14.87
C ASN A 41 14.13 -32.76 15.78
N GLY A 42 13.56 -33.06 16.95
CA GLY A 42 14.09 -34.04 17.91
C GLY A 42 13.24 -34.10 19.19
N PRO A 43 13.68 -34.84 20.22
CA PRO A 43 13.02 -34.82 21.52
C PRO A 43 12.97 -33.38 22.07
N GLY A 44 11.77 -32.89 22.37
CA GLY A 44 11.56 -31.56 22.95
C GLY A 44 11.83 -30.35 22.03
N SER A 45 12.32 -30.54 20.80
CA SER A 45 12.68 -29.45 19.87
C SER A 45 11.82 -29.45 18.61
N TRP A 46 11.29 -28.26 18.27
CA TRP A 46 10.45 -28.03 17.11
C TRP A 46 10.99 -26.90 16.24
N GLN A 47 10.94 -27.08 14.93
CA GLN A 47 11.10 -26.00 13.97
C GLN A 47 9.87 -25.09 14.03
N GLY A 48 10.08 -23.80 14.32
CA GLY A 48 9.05 -22.77 14.33
C GLY A 48 8.87 -22.13 12.95
N ILE A 49 7.62 -21.84 12.59
CA ILE A 49 7.25 -21.00 11.46
C ILE A 49 6.95 -19.61 12.00
N ASN A 50 7.69 -18.61 11.52
CA ASN A 50 7.52 -17.23 11.95
C ASN A 50 6.46 -16.51 11.11
N PHE A 51 5.51 -15.87 11.79
CA PHE A 51 4.64 -14.84 11.25
C PHE A 51 5.18 -13.47 11.64
N THR A 52 5.19 -12.53 10.70
CA THR A 52 5.84 -11.23 10.84
C THR A 52 4.84 -10.10 11.01
N TRP A 53 5.26 -9.04 11.69
CA TRP A 53 4.52 -7.78 11.73
C TRP A 53 4.41 -7.15 10.33
N TYR A 54 5.36 -7.41 9.43
CA TYR A 54 5.28 -7.01 8.02
C TYR A 54 3.98 -7.49 7.37
N GLY A 55 3.65 -8.78 7.47
CA GLY A 55 2.43 -9.29 6.85
C GLY A 55 1.16 -8.77 7.50
N LEU A 56 1.16 -8.61 8.82
CA LEU A 56 0.01 -8.06 9.56
C LEU A 56 -0.29 -6.62 9.12
N LEU A 57 0.74 -5.76 9.12
CA LEU A 57 0.63 -4.36 8.74
C LEU A 57 0.31 -4.22 7.24
N THR A 58 0.83 -5.11 6.40
CA THR A 58 0.48 -5.18 4.98
C THR A 58 -0.99 -5.52 4.81
N ALA A 59 -1.49 -6.57 5.48
CA ALA A 59 -2.90 -6.96 5.42
C ALA A 59 -3.83 -5.82 5.88
N ASN A 60 -3.47 -5.10 6.94
CA ASN A 60 -4.20 -3.91 7.40
C ASN A 60 -4.22 -2.80 6.34
N ALA A 61 -3.09 -2.52 5.68
CA ALA A 61 -3.01 -1.50 4.64
C ALA A 61 -3.90 -1.82 3.43
N TYR A 62 -3.89 -3.08 2.98
CA TYR A 62 -4.77 -3.54 1.90
C TYR A 62 -6.25 -3.49 2.30
N LEU A 63 -6.57 -3.90 3.53
CA LEU A 63 -7.92 -3.81 4.07
C LEU A 63 -8.44 -2.36 4.02
N VAL A 64 -7.63 -1.40 4.48
CA VAL A 64 -7.98 0.03 4.41
C VAL A 64 -8.14 0.49 2.96
N ALA A 65 -7.23 0.12 2.06
CA ALA A 65 -7.32 0.50 0.64
C ALA A 65 -8.63 0.01 -0.01
N VAL A 66 -8.98 -1.26 0.20
CA VAL A 66 -10.21 -1.84 -0.34
C VAL A 66 -11.45 -1.22 0.31
N ALA A 67 -11.42 -0.97 1.61
CA ALA A 67 -12.52 -0.30 2.31
C ALA A 67 -12.74 1.13 1.79
N VAL A 68 -11.66 1.90 1.59
CA VAL A 68 -11.74 3.24 0.99
C VAL A 68 -12.31 3.17 -0.42
N LEU A 69 -11.85 2.24 -1.26
CA LEU A 69 -12.39 2.06 -2.62
C LEU A 69 -13.91 1.79 -2.60
N LEU A 70 -14.36 0.87 -1.74
CA LEU A 70 -15.78 0.54 -1.58
C LEU A 70 -16.60 1.72 -1.09
N VAL A 71 -16.10 2.47 -0.10
CA VAL A 71 -16.80 3.65 0.43
C VAL A 71 -16.91 4.75 -0.61
N LEU A 72 -15.84 5.06 -1.34
CA LEU A 72 -15.85 6.12 -2.35
C LEU A 72 -16.74 5.76 -3.54
N LEU A 73 -16.64 4.54 -4.06
CA LEU A 73 -17.51 4.08 -5.15
C LEU A 73 -18.97 3.97 -4.73
N GLY A 74 -19.23 3.44 -3.52
CA GLY A 74 -20.57 3.42 -2.95
C GLY A 74 -21.15 4.81 -2.74
N SER A 75 -20.32 5.82 -2.45
CA SER A 75 -20.78 7.21 -2.29
C SER A 75 -21.26 7.85 -3.59
N VAL A 76 -20.81 7.35 -4.75
CA VAL A 76 -21.30 7.79 -6.07
C VAL A 76 -22.32 6.81 -6.66
N GLY A 77 -22.88 5.92 -5.84
CA GLY A 77 -23.97 5.00 -6.22
C GLY A 77 -23.53 3.71 -6.92
N VAL A 78 -22.23 3.40 -6.96
CA VAL A 78 -21.76 2.14 -7.54
C VAL A 78 -21.99 1.00 -6.54
N PRO A 79 -22.70 -0.09 -6.92
CA PRO A 79 -22.96 -1.18 -6.00
C PRO A 79 -21.67 -1.96 -5.66
N PRO A 80 -21.61 -2.64 -4.50
CA PRO A 80 -20.43 -3.39 -4.09
C PRO A 80 -20.00 -4.47 -5.09
N LEU A 81 -20.96 -5.13 -5.76
CA LEU A 81 -20.68 -6.11 -6.80
C LEU A 81 -19.94 -5.48 -8.00
N GLY A 82 -20.36 -4.29 -8.44
CA GLY A 82 -19.67 -3.56 -9.52
C GLY A 82 -18.24 -3.19 -9.13
N THR A 83 -18.04 -2.78 -7.87
CA THR A 83 -16.69 -2.50 -7.32
C THR A 83 -15.83 -3.76 -7.27
N ALA A 84 -16.39 -4.88 -6.81
CA ALA A 84 -15.69 -6.16 -6.74
C ALA A 84 -15.28 -6.68 -8.12
N LEU A 85 -16.16 -6.56 -9.12
CA LEU A 85 -15.86 -6.93 -10.51
C LEU A 85 -14.75 -6.05 -11.11
N LEU A 86 -14.78 -4.75 -10.86
CA LEU A 86 -13.72 -3.84 -11.28
C LEU A 86 -12.38 -4.18 -10.61
N ALA A 87 -12.37 -4.43 -9.31
CA ALA A 87 -11.18 -4.82 -8.57
C ALA A 87 -10.61 -6.15 -9.10
N ALA A 88 -11.47 -7.15 -9.34
CA ALA A 88 -11.08 -8.44 -9.91
C ALA A 88 -10.48 -8.28 -11.31
N ALA A 89 -11.13 -7.50 -12.19
CA ALA A 89 -10.63 -7.23 -13.54
C ALA A 89 -9.25 -6.54 -13.50
N LEU A 90 -9.08 -5.55 -12.62
CA LEU A 90 -7.78 -4.88 -12.44
C LEU A 90 -6.71 -5.84 -11.94
N LEU A 91 -7.01 -6.69 -10.96
CA LEU A 91 -6.04 -7.69 -10.46
C LEU A 91 -5.65 -8.69 -11.57
N CYS A 92 -6.63 -9.18 -12.33
CA CYS A 92 -6.40 -10.10 -13.46
C CYS A 92 -5.50 -9.51 -14.53
N CYS A 93 -5.50 -8.20 -14.74
CA CYS A 93 -4.62 -7.55 -15.70
C CYS A 93 -3.29 -7.10 -15.06
N CYS A 94 -3.33 -6.42 -13.92
CA CYS A 94 -2.18 -5.81 -13.27
C CYS A 94 -1.22 -6.85 -12.69
N VAL A 95 -1.70 -7.98 -12.13
CA VAL A 95 -0.81 -8.99 -11.54
C VAL A 95 0.05 -9.68 -12.61
N PRO A 96 -0.50 -10.21 -13.72
CA PRO A 96 0.32 -10.75 -14.81
C PRO A 96 1.22 -9.68 -15.45
N ALA A 97 0.68 -8.48 -15.67
CA ALA A 97 1.44 -7.39 -16.26
C ALA A 97 2.62 -6.96 -15.38
N SER A 98 2.46 -6.95 -14.05
CA SER A 98 3.54 -6.60 -13.11
C SER A 98 4.74 -7.55 -13.20
N ARG A 99 4.50 -8.85 -13.45
CA ARG A 99 5.54 -9.87 -13.70
C ARG A 99 6.16 -9.72 -15.09
N LEU A 100 5.35 -9.38 -16.09
CA LEU A 100 5.83 -9.18 -17.45
C LEU A 100 6.73 -7.93 -17.52
N VAL A 101 6.30 -6.83 -16.91
CA VAL A 101 7.10 -5.61 -16.79
C VAL A 101 8.38 -5.87 -15.99
N ALA A 102 8.32 -6.66 -14.91
CA ALA A 102 9.53 -7.11 -14.19
C ALA A 102 10.52 -7.82 -15.11
N ARG A 103 10.02 -8.75 -15.91
CA ARG A 103 10.82 -9.52 -16.85
C ARG A 103 11.46 -8.66 -17.91
N ILE A 104 10.72 -7.70 -18.47
CA ILE A 104 11.21 -6.84 -19.54
C ILE A 104 12.22 -5.82 -19.00
N VAL A 105 11.91 -5.21 -17.85
CA VAL A 105 12.68 -4.07 -17.32
C VAL A 105 13.82 -4.51 -16.41
N GLU A 106 13.54 -5.37 -15.43
CA GLU A 106 14.55 -5.83 -14.47
C GLU A 106 15.33 -7.05 -14.98
N LYS A 107 14.92 -7.64 -16.12
CA LYS A 107 15.46 -8.91 -16.66
C LYS A 107 15.42 -10.06 -15.64
N LYS A 108 14.53 -9.98 -14.65
CA LYS A 108 14.37 -10.99 -13.60
C LYS A 108 13.04 -11.73 -13.80
N ALA A 109 13.10 -13.04 -13.98
CA ALA A 109 11.95 -13.89 -14.29
C ALA A 109 10.94 -14.05 -13.15
N HIS A 110 11.39 -13.88 -11.90
CA HIS A 110 10.62 -14.23 -10.72
C HIS A 110 10.36 -13.04 -9.78
N THR A 111 10.55 -11.79 -10.24
CA THR A 111 10.24 -10.60 -9.45
C THR A 111 8.92 -9.98 -9.88
N PHE A 112 8.30 -9.25 -8.94
CA PHE A 112 7.12 -8.42 -9.20
C PHE A 112 7.50 -6.96 -9.07
N THR A 113 6.95 -6.13 -9.94
CA THR A 113 7.17 -4.68 -9.90
C THR A 113 5.88 -3.99 -9.50
N VAL A 114 5.88 -3.40 -8.31
CA VAL A 114 4.75 -2.55 -7.88
C VAL A 114 4.61 -1.36 -8.85
N GLY A 115 5.72 -0.84 -9.37
CA GLY A 115 5.72 0.30 -10.30
C GLY A 115 5.11 -0.06 -11.65
N GLY A 116 5.47 -1.21 -12.20
CA GLY A 116 4.87 -1.70 -13.45
C GLY A 116 3.38 -2.02 -13.29
N ALA A 117 2.98 -2.62 -12.16
CA ALA A 117 1.57 -2.88 -11.86
C ALA A 117 0.73 -1.59 -11.89
N VAL A 118 1.23 -0.54 -11.23
CA VAL A 118 0.54 0.75 -11.12
C VAL A 118 0.52 1.48 -12.45
N PHE A 119 1.63 1.49 -13.18
CA PHE A 119 1.69 2.08 -14.52
C PHE A 119 0.69 1.43 -15.48
N VAL A 120 0.68 0.09 -15.51
CA VAL A 120 -0.28 -0.66 -16.34
C VAL A 120 -1.70 -0.38 -15.87
N GLY A 121 -1.94 -0.42 -14.55
CA GLY A 121 -3.23 -0.08 -13.94
C GLY A 121 -3.75 1.26 -14.42
N ILE A 122 -2.94 2.32 -14.32
CA ILE A 122 -3.28 3.65 -14.85
C ILE A 122 -3.75 3.52 -16.31
N ILE A 123 -2.98 2.91 -17.19
CA ILE A 123 -3.35 2.84 -18.61
C ILE A 123 -4.65 2.05 -18.86
N ILE A 124 -4.82 0.90 -18.22
CA ILE A 124 -5.91 -0.04 -18.57
C ILE A 124 -7.24 0.29 -17.90
N THR A 125 -7.23 0.97 -16.74
CA THR A 125 -8.45 1.21 -15.95
C THR A 125 -9.61 1.83 -16.74
N PRO A 126 -9.44 2.92 -17.54
CA PRO A 126 -10.58 3.50 -18.27
C PRO A 126 -11.20 2.51 -19.27
N PHE A 127 -10.38 1.69 -19.92
CA PHE A 127 -10.85 0.67 -20.86
C PHE A 127 -11.59 -0.46 -20.15
N LEU A 128 -11.08 -0.92 -19.00
CA LEU A 128 -11.76 -1.94 -18.19
C LEU A 128 -13.10 -1.45 -17.68
N ILE A 129 -13.19 -0.20 -17.20
CA ILE A 129 -14.46 0.37 -16.76
C ILE A 129 -15.43 0.45 -17.94
N SER A 130 -14.99 0.94 -19.11
CA SER A 130 -15.84 0.98 -20.30
C SER A 130 -16.31 -0.41 -20.73
N LEU A 131 -15.46 -1.44 -20.61
CA LEU A 131 -15.82 -2.81 -20.95
C LEU A 131 -16.89 -3.36 -20.00
N LEU A 132 -16.71 -3.16 -18.69
CA LEU A 132 -17.67 -3.57 -17.68
C LEU A 132 -19.01 -2.87 -17.86
N ASN A 133 -19.00 -1.55 -18.10
CA ASN A 133 -20.23 -0.78 -18.34
C ASN A 133 -20.96 -1.19 -19.62
N ARG A 134 -20.28 -1.77 -20.61
CA ARG A 134 -20.91 -2.23 -21.87
C ARG A 134 -21.42 -3.66 -21.77
N LEU A 135 -20.65 -4.56 -21.15
CA LEU A 135 -20.94 -6.00 -21.17
C LEU A 135 -21.77 -6.46 -19.96
N VAL A 136 -21.47 -5.92 -18.78
CA VAL A 136 -21.97 -6.45 -17.51
C VAL A 136 -22.94 -5.47 -16.83
N GLY A 137 -22.63 -4.18 -16.91
CA GLY A 137 -23.43 -3.10 -16.33
C GLY A 137 -24.92 -3.16 -16.69
N PRO A 138 -25.30 -3.34 -17.98
CA PRO A 138 -26.71 -3.40 -18.37
C PRO A 138 -27.44 -4.63 -17.81
N GLN A 139 -26.74 -5.75 -17.67
CA GLN A 139 -27.31 -7.01 -17.17
C GLN A 139 -27.52 -6.98 -15.65
N LEU A 140 -26.63 -6.30 -14.93
CA LEU A 140 -26.63 -6.21 -13.46
C LEU A 140 -27.16 -4.88 -12.92
N GLY A 141 -27.63 -3.98 -13.79
CA GLY A 141 -28.27 -2.72 -13.41
C GLY A 141 -27.33 -1.70 -12.78
N PHE A 142 -26.06 -1.62 -13.21
CA PHE A 142 -25.11 -0.63 -12.70
C PHE A 142 -24.33 0.08 -13.80
N GLN A 143 -23.88 1.30 -13.49
CA GLN A 143 -22.95 2.06 -14.32
C GLN A 143 -21.86 2.64 -13.43
N ILE A 144 -20.61 2.43 -13.80
CA ILE A 144 -19.45 2.92 -13.08
C ILE A 144 -18.99 4.23 -13.74
N PRO A 145 -19.10 5.40 -13.08
CA PRO A 145 -18.59 6.65 -13.64
C PRO A 145 -17.07 6.57 -13.76
N VAL A 146 -16.54 6.83 -14.96
CA VAL A 146 -15.14 6.50 -15.27
C VAL A 146 -14.21 7.35 -14.43
N MET A 147 -14.41 8.67 -14.43
CA MET A 147 -13.55 9.59 -13.70
C MET A 147 -13.61 9.38 -12.18
N ALA A 148 -14.81 9.10 -11.64
CA ALA A 148 -14.98 8.81 -10.22
C ALA A 148 -14.26 7.52 -9.82
N ALA A 149 -14.44 6.44 -10.57
CA ALA A 149 -13.75 5.19 -10.28
C ALA A 149 -12.23 5.32 -10.38
N TYR A 150 -11.75 6.09 -11.35
CA TYR A 150 -10.33 6.32 -11.53
C TYR A 150 -9.71 7.09 -10.36
N ALA A 151 -10.40 8.14 -9.90
CA ALA A 151 -10.04 8.87 -8.69
C ALA A 151 -10.06 7.97 -7.45
N ALA A 152 -11.13 7.18 -7.25
CA ALA A 152 -11.27 6.29 -6.10
C ALA A 152 -10.16 5.23 -6.05
N ILE A 153 -9.76 4.66 -7.19
CA ILE A 153 -8.63 3.72 -7.30
C ILE A 153 -7.31 4.42 -6.94
N ALA A 154 -7.06 5.63 -7.45
CA ALA A 154 -5.83 6.38 -7.14
C ALA A 154 -5.74 6.75 -5.64
N ILE A 155 -6.88 7.13 -5.02
CA ILE A 155 -6.97 7.40 -3.58
C ILE A 155 -6.73 6.13 -2.76
N ALA A 156 -7.39 5.03 -3.11
CA ALA A 156 -7.21 3.74 -2.46
C ALA A 156 -5.75 3.27 -2.54
N TYR A 157 -5.11 3.46 -3.69
CA TYR A 157 -3.69 3.18 -3.88
C TYR A 157 -2.81 4.03 -2.96
N ALA A 158 -3.09 5.33 -2.84
CA ALA A 158 -2.35 6.22 -1.94
C ALA A 158 -2.43 5.73 -0.49
N PHE A 159 -3.62 5.41 0.03
CA PHE A 159 -3.75 4.86 1.38
C PHE A 159 -3.06 3.50 1.54
N GLY A 160 -3.28 2.57 0.60
CA GLY A 160 -2.70 1.23 0.66
C GLY A 160 -1.17 1.25 0.67
N GLU A 161 -0.55 2.02 -0.23
CA GLU A 161 0.91 2.19 -0.24
C GLU A 161 1.42 2.96 0.96
N GLY A 162 0.73 4.05 1.35
CA GLY A 162 1.14 4.90 2.46
C GLY A 162 1.18 4.12 3.77
N LEU A 163 0.09 3.43 4.10
CA LEU A 163 0.00 2.59 5.30
C LEU A 163 0.87 1.34 5.19
N GLY A 164 1.04 0.80 3.99
CA GLY A 164 1.94 -0.33 3.74
C GLY A 164 3.40 -0.02 4.08
N ARG A 165 3.81 1.25 4.13
CA ARG A 165 5.17 1.62 4.57
C ARG A 165 5.44 1.28 6.03
N LEU A 166 4.43 1.14 6.89
CA LEU A 166 4.64 0.68 8.26
C LEU A 166 5.12 -0.77 8.29
N ALA A 167 4.62 -1.62 7.39
CA ALA A 167 5.18 -2.96 7.20
C ALA A 167 6.67 -2.86 6.83
N CYS A 168 7.04 -1.97 5.90
CA CYS A 168 8.43 -1.77 5.54
C CYS A 168 9.32 -1.30 6.70
N ILE A 169 8.80 -0.45 7.59
CA ILE A 169 9.52 0.00 8.80
C ILE A 169 9.67 -1.19 9.77
N SER A 170 8.62 -1.95 10.01
CA SER A 170 8.68 -3.16 10.86
C SER A 170 9.74 -4.14 10.36
N PHE A 171 9.77 -4.44 9.06
CA PHE A 171 10.71 -5.41 8.48
C PHE A 171 12.13 -4.85 8.27
N GLY A 172 12.25 -3.51 8.24
CA GLY A 172 13.47 -2.83 7.83
C GLY A 172 13.77 -2.98 6.34
N CYS A 173 12.78 -2.93 5.44
CA CYS A 173 13.00 -2.88 3.98
C CYS A 173 12.68 -1.51 3.39
N CYS A 174 13.10 -1.28 2.13
CA CYS A 174 12.98 0.03 1.47
C CYS A 174 13.64 1.16 2.29
N TYR A 175 14.72 0.84 3.00
CA TYR A 175 15.45 1.76 3.86
C TYR A 175 16.20 2.82 3.05
N GLY A 176 16.33 4.00 3.65
CA GLY A 176 17.09 5.11 3.10
C GLY A 176 18.60 4.87 3.13
N LYS A 177 19.35 5.77 2.49
CA LYS A 177 20.80 5.87 2.66
C LYS A 177 21.14 6.31 4.10
N PRO A 178 22.35 5.99 4.59
CA PRO A 178 22.86 6.56 5.82
C PRO A 178 22.75 8.09 5.82
N VAL A 179 22.39 8.67 6.96
CA VAL A 179 22.42 10.12 7.12
C VAL A 179 23.88 10.58 7.05
N PRO A 180 24.25 11.50 6.13
CA PRO A 180 25.63 11.97 6.03
C PRO A 180 26.07 12.66 7.32
N GLN A 181 27.30 12.41 7.76
CA GLN A 181 27.87 13.06 8.94
C GLN A 181 28.35 14.51 8.65
N ASP A 182 28.51 14.87 7.38
CA ASP A 182 28.99 16.18 6.95
C ASP A 182 27.91 17.28 7.05
N SER A 183 28.31 18.55 7.08
CA SER A 183 27.42 19.72 7.33
C SER A 183 26.39 20.08 6.23
N GLY A 184 26.15 19.17 5.29
CA GLY A 184 25.23 19.35 4.16
C GLY A 184 23.75 19.44 4.55
N LEU A 185 22.91 19.82 3.59
CA LEU A 185 21.45 20.00 3.78
C LEU A 185 20.76 18.74 4.31
N LEU A 186 21.16 17.55 3.84
CA LEU A 186 20.57 16.28 4.27
C LEU A 186 20.87 15.99 5.75
N ASN A 187 22.08 16.29 6.23
CA ASN A 187 22.43 16.15 7.65
C ASN A 187 21.58 17.11 8.49
N ARG A 188 21.48 18.39 8.11
CA ARG A 188 20.66 19.36 8.85
C ARG A 188 19.17 19.00 8.93
N LEU A 189 18.65 18.34 7.90
CA LEU A 189 17.24 17.92 7.86
C LEU A 189 16.98 16.68 8.71
N PHE A 190 17.89 15.68 8.67
CA PHE A 190 17.63 14.33 9.19
C PHE A 190 18.43 13.93 10.43
N ASN A 191 19.46 14.68 10.83
CA ASN A 191 20.23 14.36 12.03
C ASN A 191 19.33 14.30 13.27
N GLY A 192 19.37 13.17 13.97
CA GLY A 192 18.52 12.89 15.14
C GLY A 192 17.04 12.70 14.82
N ARG A 193 16.68 12.58 13.54
CA ARG A 193 15.30 12.41 13.04
C ARG A 193 15.18 11.24 12.06
N GLY A 194 16.27 10.55 11.76
CA GLY A 194 16.29 9.36 10.93
C GLY A 194 15.78 8.13 11.68
N PHE A 195 15.71 7.02 10.95
CA PHE A 195 15.41 5.73 11.57
C PHE A 195 16.69 5.03 11.97
N VAL A 196 16.69 4.48 13.17
CA VAL A 196 17.71 3.55 13.66
C VAL A 196 17.03 2.20 13.86
N PHE A 197 17.41 1.22 13.05
CA PHE A 197 16.84 -0.12 13.12
C PHE A 197 17.69 -1.01 14.03
N GLN A 198 17.02 -1.84 14.83
CA GLN A 198 17.65 -2.78 15.76
C GLN A 198 17.17 -4.21 15.48
N GLY A 199 18.05 -5.18 15.63
CA GLY A 199 17.81 -6.60 15.42
C GLY A 199 18.40 -7.10 14.10
N SER A 200 19.29 -8.08 14.21
CA SER A 200 19.98 -8.73 13.10
C SER A 200 19.04 -9.38 12.07
N THR A 201 17.80 -9.69 12.48
CA THR A 201 16.77 -10.30 11.62
C THR A 201 16.03 -9.30 10.73
N LYS A 202 16.27 -7.99 10.85
CA LYS A 202 15.72 -6.97 9.96
C LYS A 202 16.52 -6.86 8.67
N LYS A 203 15.86 -6.58 7.54
CA LYS A 203 16.51 -6.57 6.22
C LYS A 203 17.64 -5.55 6.10
N VAL A 204 17.48 -4.39 6.71
CA VAL A 204 18.53 -3.36 6.77
C VAL A 204 19.80 -3.83 7.48
N ALA A 205 19.68 -4.74 8.46
CA ALA A 205 20.82 -5.34 9.14
C ALA A 205 21.47 -6.40 8.24
N TYR A 206 20.77 -7.49 7.91
CA TYR A 206 21.40 -8.62 7.21
C TYR A 206 21.73 -8.39 5.72
N ALA A 207 21.09 -7.43 5.06
CA ALA A 207 21.35 -7.14 3.64
C ALA A 207 22.05 -5.80 3.41
N GLY A 208 21.96 -4.88 4.38
CA GLY A 208 22.55 -3.54 4.28
C GLY A 208 23.73 -3.31 5.20
N ASP A 209 23.99 -4.21 6.17
CA ASP A 209 24.99 -4.04 7.24
C ASP A 209 24.85 -2.69 7.98
N MET A 210 23.59 -2.27 8.19
CA MET A 210 23.23 -0.95 8.73
C MET A 210 22.41 -1.06 10.02
N GLU A 211 22.66 -2.11 10.83
CA GLU A 211 22.09 -2.18 12.17
C GLU A 211 22.66 -1.05 13.05
N GLY A 212 21.80 -0.35 13.79
CA GLY A 212 22.22 0.78 14.63
C GLY A 212 22.63 2.05 13.86
N VAL A 213 22.67 2.01 12.53
CA VAL A 213 23.00 3.17 11.69
C VAL A 213 21.75 4.02 11.46
N GLU A 214 21.89 5.34 11.63
CA GLU A 214 20.82 6.28 11.32
C GLU A 214 20.67 6.42 9.79
N VAL A 215 19.47 6.09 9.29
CA VAL A 215 19.14 6.18 7.86
C VAL A 215 18.02 7.17 7.59
N ILE A 216 18.02 7.75 6.39
CA ILE A 216 16.96 8.65 5.93
C ILE A 216 15.59 7.94 6.02
N PRO A 217 14.57 8.52 6.68
CA PRO A 217 13.31 7.85 6.98
C PRO A 217 12.36 7.87 5.77
N VAL A 218 12.81 7.39 4.61
CA VAL A 218 12.06 7.43 3.34
C VAL A 218 10.69 6.76 3.48
N GLN A 219 10.59 5.68 4.27
CA GLN A 219 9.31 5.01 4.51
C GLN A 219 8.31 5.91 5.24
N ALA A 220 8.75 6.67 6.26
CA ALA A 220 7.88 7.59 7.01
C ALA A 220 7.42 8.76 6.14
N ILE A 221 8.35 9.36 5.39
CA ILE A 221 8.02 10.47 4.48
C ILE A 221 6.99 10.00 3.45
N THR A 222 7.18 8.81 2.87
CA THR A 222 6.21 8.20 1.96
C THR A 222 4.86 7.98 2.63
N ALA A 223 4.84 7.43 3.85
CA ALA A 223 3.62 7.15 4.59
C ALA A 223 2.80 8.42 4.86
N VAL A 224 3.46 9.48 5.34
CA VAL A 224 2.82 10.78 5.61
C VAL A 224 2.32 11.39 4.31
N LEU A 225 3.19 11.51 3.31
CA LEU A 225 2.86 12.16 2.04
C LEU A 225 1.65 11.50 1.37
N TYR A 226 1.63 10.18 1.30
CA TYR A 226 0.55 9.45 0.64
C TYR A 226 -0.74 9.47 1.45
N THR A 227 -0.66 9.42 2.78
CA THR A 227 -1.84 9.47 3.65
C THR A 227 -2.48 10.86 3.62
N VAL A 228 -1.68 11.92 3.69
CA VAL A 228 -2.15 13.31 3.54
C VAL A 228 -2.74 13.53 2.15
N CYS A 229 -2.06 13.06 1.10
CA CYS A 229 -2.56 13.12 -0.26
C CYS A 229 -3.90 12.36 -0.41
N GLY A 230 -4.00 11.16 0.18
CA GLY A 230 -5.23 10.37 0.19
C GLY A 230 -6.38 11.13 0.84
N LEU A 231 -6.15 11.75 2.00
CA LEU A 231 -7.17 12.56 2.70
C LEU A 231 -7.61 13.78 1.88
N LEU A 232 -6.66 14.53 1.30
CA LEU A 232 -6.96 15.70 0.46
C LEU A 232 -7.71 15.30 -0.82
N ALA A 233 -7.29 14.21 -1.47
CA ALA A 233 -7.95 13.69 -2.65
C ALA A 233 -9.34 13.12 -2.32
N THR A 234 -9.54 12.48 -1.16
CA THR A 234 -10.86 12.12 -0.65
C THR A 234 -11.74 13.35 -0.44
N ALA A 235 -11.20 14.44 0.12
CA ALA A 235 -11.95 15.68 0.28
C ALA A 235 -12.42 16.24 -1.06
N LEU A 236 -11.53 16.29 -2.07
CA LEU A 236 -11.87 16.71 -3.43
C LEU A 236 -12.92 15.78 -4.07
N PHE A 237 -12.77 14.47 -3.91
CA PHE A 237 -13.71 13.48 -4.43
C PHE A 237 -15.11 13.67 -3.81
N LEU A 238 -15.19 13.83 -2.49
CA LEU A 238 -16.46 14.08 -1.80
C LEU A 238 -17.09 15.43 -2.18
N GLY A 239 -16.26 16.39 -2.61
CA GLY A 239 -16.70 17.65 -3.23
C GLY A 239 -17.05 17.54 -4.72
N ALA A 240 -17.17 16.34 -5.28
CA ALA A 240 -17.42 16.06 -6.69
C ALA A 240 -16.32 16.56 -7.66
N HIS A 241 -15.13 16.89 -7.17
CA HIS A 241 -13.96 17.28 -7.97
C HIS A 241 -13.11 16.05 -8.35
N ASN A 242 -13.72 15.05 -9.00
CA ASN A 242 -13.10 13.75 -9.28
C ASN A 242 -11.82 13.84 -10.13
N ALA A 243 -11.81 14.70 -11.15
CA ALA A 243 -10.63 14.94 -11.97
C ALA A 243 -9.45 15.50 -11.15
N ALA A 244 -9.72 16.48 -10.29
CA ALA A 244 -8.70 17.07 -9.42
C ALA A 244 -8.19 16.05 -8.37
N ALA A 245 -9.10 15.26 -7.79
CA ALA A 245 -8.75 14.19 -6.87
C ALA A 245 -7.82 13.14 -7.53
N PHE A 246 -8.15 12.73 -8.76
CA PHE A 246 -7.34 11.79 -9.53
C PHE A 246 -5.95 12.35 -9.87
N LEU A 247 -5.87 13.60 -10.36
CA LEU A 247 -4.59 14.24 -10.68
C LEU A 247 -3.74 14.43 -9.44
N LEU A 248 -4.32 14.87 -8.31
CA LEU A 248 -3.59 15.03 -7.07
C LEU A 248 -2.98 13.70 -6.61
N ALA A 249 -3.81 12.66 -6.48
CA ALA A 249 -3.37 11.34 -6.04
C ALA A 249 -2.30 10.75 -6.97
N THR A 250 -2.50 10.85 -8.29
CA THR A 250 -1.57 10.29 -9.27
C THR A 250 -0.26 11.07 -9.33
N THR A 251 -0.32 12.41 -9.35
CA THR A 251 0.89 13.25 -9.40
C THR A 251 1.77 13.06 -8.18
N VAL A 252 1.17 13.06 -6.98
CA VAL A 252 1.92 12.89 -5.74
C VAL A 252 2.52 11.48 -5.67
N THR A 253 1.73 10.45 -5.97
CA THR A 253 2.23 9.06 -5.88
C THR A 253 3.29 8.74 -6.94
N GLN A 254 3.11 9.16 -8.20
CA GLN A 254 4.11 8.90 -9.25
C GLN A 254 5.35 9.79 -9.11
N GLY A 255 5.16 11.06 -8.76
CA GLY A 255 6.26 12.02 -8.56
C GLY A 255 7.14 11.61 -7.39
N TRP A 256 6.53 11.31 -6.25
CA TRP A 256 7.27 10.86 -5.07
C TRP A 256 7.95 9.51 -5.28
N ARG A 257 7.29 8.56 -5.96
CA ARG A 257 7.92 7.26 -6.30
C ARG A 257 9.21 7.46 -7.08
N SER A 258 9.20 8.37 -8.05
CA SER A 258 10.37 8.72 -8.86
C SER A 258 11.48 9.38 -8.05
N PHE A 259 11.12 10.27 -7.12
CA PHE A 259 12.07 11.01 -6.28
C PHE A 259 12.64 10.15 -5.15
N SER A 260 11.80 9.42 -4.42
CA SER A 260 12.18 8.63 -3.25
C SER A 260 13.22 7.55 -3.53
N GLU A 261 13.27 7.05 -4.77
CA GLU A 261 14.27 6.07 -5.19
C GLU A 261 15.71 6.62 -5.11
N THR A 262 15.89 7.94 -5.30
CA THR A 262 17.23 8.58 -5.18
C THR A 262 17.77 8.57 -3.76
N MET A 263 16.88 8.47 -2.76
CA MET A 263 17.20 8.49 -1.33
C MET A 263 17.30 7.08 -0.72
N ARG A 264 16.92 6.03 -1.46
CA ARG A 264 16.97 4.64 -0.99
C ARG A 264 18.36 4.03 -1.15
N ALA A 265 18.72 3.15 -0.21
CA ALA A 265 19.90 2.29 -0.32
C ALA A 265 19.55 0.85 -0.73
N ASP A 266 18.27 0.45 -0.64
CA ASP A 266 17.73 -0.84 -1.14
C ASP A 266 17.59 -0.84 -2.67
N TYR A 267 18.70 -0.59 -3.39
CA TYR A 267 18.75 -0.35 -4.82
C TYR A 267 18.62 -1.64 -5.64
N ARG A 268 17.75 -1.65 -6.67
CA ARG A 268 17.40 -2.85 -7.45
C ARG A 268 17.94 -2.91 -8.90
N GLY A 269 18.70 -1.93 -9.40
CA GLY A 269 19.28 -2.04 -10.74
C GLY A 269 20.09 -0.84 -11.21
N ALA A 270 21.18 -1.06 -11.94
CA ALA A 270 22.17 -0.06 -12.35
C ALA A 270 21.66 0.96 -13.40
N GLY A 271 21.63 2.24 -13.04
CA GLY A 271 21.34 3.36 -13.96
C GLY A 271 21.12 4.71 -13.25
N ARG A 272 21.46 5.82 -13.92
CA ARG A 272 21.23 7.20 -13.41
C ARG A 272 19.74 7.60 -13.42
N ILE A 273 18.98 7.08 -14.37
CA ILE A 273 17.52 7.19 -14.47
C ILE A 273 16.94 5.77 -14.50
N SER A 274 16.02 5.46 -13.60
CA SER A 274 15.38 4.14 -13.60
C SER A 274 14.21 4.10 -14.59
N ALA A 275 13.96 2.94 -15.20
CA ALA A 275 12.79 2.75 -16.05
C ALA A 275 11.47 3.08 -15.33
N TYR A 276 11.43 2.96 -14.00
CA TYR A 276 10.30 3.37 -13.18
C TYR A 276 10.07 4.88 -13.15
N GLN A 277 11.14 5.70 -13.22
CA GLN A 277 11.00 7.15 -13.32
C GLN A 277 10.38 7.54 -14.65
N VAL A 278 10.78 6.87 -15.74
CA VAL A 278 10.18 7.08 -17.08
C VAL A 278 8.71 6.66 -17.07
N MET A 279 8.38 5.49 -16.52
CA MET A 279 6.99 5.02 -16.38
C MET A 279 6.15 6.00 -15.55
N GLY A 280 6.70 6.54 -14.45
CA GLY A 280 6.02 7.53 -13.63
C GLY A 280 5.70 8.81 -14.42
N LEU A 281 6.65 9.31 -15.21
CA LEU A 281 6.45 10.50 -16.05
C LEU A 281 5.42 10.25 -17.17
N VAL A 282 5.52 9.12 -17.87
CA VAL A 282 4.56 8.75 -18.93
C VAL A 282 3.16 8.55 -18.34
N GLY A 283 3.06 7.88 -17.18
CA GLY A 283 1.81 7.70 -16.46
C GLY A 283 1.19 9.04 -16.03
N LEU A 284 2.02 10.02 -15.64
CA LEU A 284 1.56 11.37 -15.31
C LEU A 284 1.01 12.09 -16.54
N LEU A 285 1.73 12.11 -17.66
CA LEU A 285 1.26 12.72 -18.91
C LEU A 285 -0.04 12.08 -19.39
N TYR A 286 -0.13 10.75 -19.28
CA TYR A 286 -1.35 10.00 -19.58
C TYR A 286 -2.51 10.41 -18.67
N ALA A 287 -2.27 10.59 -17.36
CA ALA A 287 -3.29 11.02 -16.42
C ALA A 287 -3.88 12.40 -16.79
N PHE A 288 -3.03 13.35 -17.18
CA PHE A 288 -3.48 14.66 -17.69
C PHE A 288 -4.29 14.52 -18.97
N ALA A 289 -3.84 13.70 -19.92
CA ALA A 289 -4.58 13.44 -21.16
C ALA A 289 -5.95 12.82 -20.89
N MET A 290 -6.05 11.84 -19.98
CA MET A 290 -7.32 11.22 -19.60
C MET A 290 -8.27 12.19 -18.92
N VAL A 291 -7.76 13.12 -18.09
CA VAL A 291 -8.59 14.16 -17.49
C VAL A 291 -9.09 15.15 -18.53
N TRP A 292 -8.27 15.50 -19.52
CA TRP A 292 -8.72 16.34 -20.62
C TRP A 292 -9.81 15.65 -21.47
N LEU A 293 -9.67 14.34 -21.72
CA LEU A 293 -10.64 13.56 -22.52
C LEU A 293 -11.93 13.21 -21.77
N LEU A 294 -11.84 12.88 -20.48
CA LEU A 294 -12.92 12.28 -19.69
C LEU A 294 -13.43 13.20 -18.56
N GLY A 295 -12.76 14.33 -18.30
CA GLY A 295 -13.05 15.22 -17.17
C GLY A 295 -14.35 16.01 -17.29
N GLY A 296 -15.02 15.97 -18.44
CA GLY A 296 -16.35 16.55 -18.64
C GLY A 296 -17.50 15.73 -18.03
N GLU A 297 -17.25 14.53 -17.51
CA GLU A 297 -18.28 13.72 -16.86
C GLU A 297 -18.76 14.37 -15.55
N VAL A 298 -19.97 14.95 -15.56
CA VAL A 298 -20.65 15.40 -14.35
C VAL A 298 -21.00 14.17 -13.52
N SER A 299 -20.31 13.99 -12.40
CA SER A 299 -20.63 12.92 -11.46
C SER A 299 -21.74 13.35 -10.51
N ALA A 300 -22.60 12.41 -10.12
CA ALA A 300 -23.55 12.62 -9.05
C ALA A 300 -22.84 13.09 -7.77
N PRO A 301 -23.46 13.96 -6.96
CA PRO A 301 -22.87 14.41 -5.70
C PRO A 301 -22.61 13.21 -4.80
N ALA A 302 -21.38 13.11 -4.29
CA ALA A 302 -20.97 11.99 -3.46
C ALA A 302 -21.72 12.00 -2.11
N GLN A 303 -22.43 10.91 -1.83
CA GLN A 303 -23.15 10.70 -0.57
C GLN A 303 -22.33 9.79 0.34
N LEU A 304 -21.48 10.37 1.18
CA LEU A 304 -20.61 9.61 2.10
C LEU A 304 -21.39 8.59 2.95
N ALA A 305 -22.60 8.94 3.39
CA ALA A 305 -23.46 8.05 4.15
C ALA A 305 -23.77 6.76 3.39
N ALA A 306 -24.13 6.86 2.10
CA ALA A 306 -24.40 5.70 1.24
C ALA A 306 -23.16 4.80 1.09
N GLY A 307 -21.98 5.41 0.92
CA GLY A 307 -20.70 4.71 0.90
C GLY A 307 -20.42 3.93 2.18
N LEU A 308 -20.60 4.55 3.34
CA LEU A 308 -20.38 3.90 4.64
C LEU A 308 -21.41 2.82 4.96
N THR A 309 -22.67 3.02 4.60
CA THR A 309 -23.69 1.96 4.74
C THR A 309 -23.41 0.77 3.83
N SER A 310 -22.78 1.00 2.67
CA SER A 310 -22.50 -0.08 1.72
C SER A 310 -21.59 -1.15 2.33
N ILE A 311 -20.57 -0.77 3.11
CA ILE A 311 -19.63 -1.70 3.74
C ILE A 311 -20.20 -2.40 4.98
N TRP A 312 -21.33 -1.93 5.51
CA TRP A 312 -21.96 -2.48 6.72
C TRP A 312 -22.88 -3.68 6.44
N SER A 313 -22.50 -4.52 5.47
CA SER A 313 -23.18 -5.78 5.18
C SER A 313 -22.35 -6.97 5.66
N PRO A 314 -22.96 -8.03 6.24
CA PRO A 314 -22.23 -9.20 6.69
C PRO A 314 -21.36 -9.82 5.59
N ALA A 315 -21.88 -9.86 4.35
CA ALA A 315 -21.17 -10.39 3.20
C ALA A 315 -19.87 -9.62 2.89
N LEU A 316 -19.91 -8.28 2.92
CA LEU A 316 -18.71 -7.48 2.66
C LEU A 316 -17.73 -7.51 3.83
N ILE A 317 -18.21 -7.56 5.08
CA ILE A 317 -17.33 -7.72 6.23
C ILE A 317 -16.57 -9.05 6.14
N LEU A 318 -17.27 -10.15 5.82
CA LEU A 318 -16.63 -11.45 5.61
C LEU A 318 -15.68 -11.44 4.40
N PHE A 319 -16.04 -10.77 3.31
CA PHE A 319 -15.16 -10.59 2.16
C PHE A 319 -13.88 -9.84 2.51
N LEU A 320 -13.99 -8.73 3.25
CA LEU A 320 -12.84 -7.94 3.71
C LEU A 320 -11.96 -8.73 4.68
N GLN A 321 -12.56 -9.49 5.60
CA GLN A 321 -11.84 -10.43 6.48
C GLN A 321 -11.14 -11.53 5.68
N GLY A 322 -11.80 -12.08 4.66
CA GLY A 322 -11.23 -13.08 3.77
C GLY A 322 -10.00 -12.56 3.03
N ILE A 323 -10.08 -11.36 2.43
CA ILE A 323 -8.94 -10.67 1.81
C ILE A 323 -7.81 -10.50 2.83
N TRP A 324 -8.13 -9.99 4.01
CA TRP A 324 -7.14 -9.77 5.07
C TRP A 324 -6.43 -11.07 5.45
N CYS A 325 -7.17 -12.16 5.67
CA CYS A 325 -6.62 -13.47 6.00
C CYS A 325 -5.69 -13.97 4.91
N VAL A 326 -6.14 -13.94 3.64
CA VAL A 326 -5.32 -14.38 2.50
C VAL A 326 -4.02 -13.60 2.44
N ILE A 327 -4.08 -12.26 2.56
CA ILE A 327 -2.88 -11.41 2.52
C ILE A 327 -1.98 -11.67 3.72
N PHE A 328 -2.53 -11.80 4.92
CA PHE A 328 -1.75 -12.05 6.13
C PHE A 328 -1.02 -13.39 6.06
N PHE A 329 -1.70 -14.48 5.68
CA PHE A 329 -1.05 -15.79 5.59
C PHE A 329 -0.05 -15.88 4.43
N TYR A 330 -0.32 -15.18 3.32
CA TYR A 330 0.58 -15.16 2.16
C TYR A 330 1.84 -14.30 2.40
N THR A 331 1.68 -13.10 2.97
CA THR A 331 2.79 -12.14 3.15
C THR A 331 3.41 -12.17 4.54
N GLY A 332 2.69 -12.68 5.54
CA GLY A 332 3.12 -12.70 6.94
C GLY A 332 3.98 -13.89 7.29
N ARG A 333 3.82 -15.03 6.63
CA ARG A 333 4.70 -16.18 6.80
C ARG A 333 6.09 -15.84 6.28
N SER A 334 7.06 -15.77 7.20
CA SER A 334 8.45 -15.53 6.85
C SER A 334 9.04 -16.73 6.12
N THR A 335 9.76 -16.45 5.02
CA THR A 335 10.58 -17.44 4.29
C THR A 335 12.07 -17.22 4.53
N VAL A 336 12.45 -16.12 5.20
CA VAL A 336 13.85 -15.71 5.40
C VAL A 336 14.29 -15.92 6.84
N THR A 337 13.37 -15.85 7.81
CA THR A 337 13.67 -16.07 9.23
C THR A 337 13.17 -17.43 9.70
N GLY A 338 13.99 -18.12 10.49
CA GLY A 338 13.63 -19.38 11.16
C GLY A 338 13.49 -19.19 12.68
N ALA A 339 12.93 -20.19 13.34
CA ALA A 339 12.90 -20.27 14.80
C ALA A 339 13.01 -21.72 15.27
N THR A 340 13.52 -21.90 16.49
CA THR A 340 13.53 -23.18 17.20
C THR A 340 12.74 -23.01 18.49
N LEU A 341 11.80 -23.91 18.73
CA LEU A 341 10.91 -23.88 19.90
C LEU A 341 11.19 -25.09 20.79
N SER A 342 11.16 -24.87 22.11
CA SER A 342 11.15 -25.92 23.12
C SER A 342 9.90 -25.80 23.99
N PHE A 343 9.27 -26.95 24.27
CA PHE A 343 8.09 -27.02 25.15
C PHE A 343 8.48 -27.78 26.42
N HIS A 344 8.05 -27.26 27.57
CA HIS A 344 8.24 -27.89 28.86
C HIS A 344 6.92 -27.87 29.65
N LEU A 345 6.81 -28.79 30.61
CA LEU A 345 5.65 -28.87 31.49
C LEU A 345 5.96 -28.16 32.80
N HIS A 346 5.02 -27.33 33.26
CA HIS A 346 5.08 -26.69 34.58
C HIS A 346 4.62 -27.70 35.64
N HIS A 347 5.55 -28.52 36.13
CA HIS A 347 5.27 -29.57 37.12
C HIS A 347 4.68 -29.05 38.43
N ASP A 348 4.86 -27.76 38.73
CA ASP A 348 4.29 -27.06 39.87
C ASP A 348 2.77 -26.84 39.79
N ARG A 349 2.15 -27.12 38.63
CA ARG A 349 0.72 -26.87 38.36
C ARG A 349 -0.10 -28.13 38.08
N ILE A 350 0.48 -29.32 38.28
CA ILE A 350 -0.18 -30.62 38.07
C ILE A 350 -0.19 -31.47 39.34
#